data_AF-A0A7C7C2D3-F1
#
_entry.id   AF-A0A7C7C2D3-F1
#
_cell.length_a   1.000
_cell.length_b   1.000
_cell.length_c   1.000
_cell.angle_alpha   90.00
_cell.angle_beta   90.00
_cell.angle_gamma   90.00
#
_symmetry.space_group_name_H-M   'P 1'
#
loop_
_entity.id
_entity.type
_entity.pdbx_description
1 polymer ?
#
loop_
_entity_poly.entity_id
_entity_poly.type
_entity_poly.pdbx_seq_one_letter_code
_entity_poly.pdbx_strand_id
1 'polypeptide(L)'
;MSSDSSDSSDKGGNTISPLSKKVFQISPAIRWCFTLNNYSEDNISSIITNIKTNCKFAIVGEEVGESGTPHLQGYIEFKKKARPKGIFCEGIHWEKAKGNRQVNIDYCSKEDKVVFTLGMCKPIKILTNLYAWQEKIELLYLNEIDDRKVYWFWEDTGNIGKSQFIKYMIVKHQVLFCCGGKYSDIMNLVFNQDMNDCRCVMFDIP
;
A
#
# COMPACT_ATOMS: atom_id res chain seq x y z
N MET A 1 4.18 58.23 67.48
CA MET A 1 4.88 57.49 68.55
C MET A 1 4.58 56.02 68.28
N SER A 2 5.42 55.34 67.50
CA SER A 2 6.49 54.44 68.00
C SER A 2 5.86 53.31 68.84
N SER A 3 5.96 52.02 68.51
CA SER A 3 7.15 51.29 68.06
C SER A 3 6.80 49.86 67.59
N ASP A 4 7.70 49.31 66.81
CA ASP A 4 7.78 47.98 66.20
C ASP A 4 7.51 46.78 67.12
N SER A 5 7.08 45.66 66.54
CA SER A 5 7.90 44.42 66.53
C SER A 5 7.37 43.38 65.54
N SER A 6 8.31 42.95 64.72
CA SER A 6 8.32 41.91 63.69
C SER A 6 8.12 40.49 64.23
N ASP A 7 7.51 39.62 63.43
CA ASP A 7 7.95 38.22 63.38
C ASP A 7 7.74 37.60 61.99
N SER A 8 8.82 37.04 61.48
CA SER A 8 9.00 36.55 60.10
C SER A 8 9.22 35.05 60.13
N SER A 9 8.47 34.28 59.34
CA SER A 9 8.89 32.91 58.99
C SER A 9 8.27 32.44 57.66
N ASP A 10 8.71 33.05 56.56
CA ASP A 10 8.55 32.43 55.23
C ASP A 10 9.49 31.24 55.12
N LYS A 11 8.99 30.05 55.44
CA LYS A 11 9.67 28.79 55.16
C LYS A 11 9.67 28.55 53.65
N GLY A 12 10.80 28.86 53.02
CA GLY A 12 11.10 28.52 51.63
C GLY A 12 11.03 27.01 51.40
N GLY A 13 10.01 26.58 50.64
CA GLY A 13 9.96 25.25 50.04
C GLY A 13 10.81 25.22 48.77
N ASN A 14 12.03 24.72 48.88
CA ASN A 14 12.95 24.57 47.76
C ASN A 14 12.70 23.23 47.05
N THR A 15 11.62 23.12 46.26
CA THR A 15 11.40 21.99 45.33
C THR A 15 11.91 22.35 43.94
N ILE A 16 13.23 22.39 43.79
CA ILE A 16 13.84 22.25 42.46
C ILE A 16 13.60 20.80 42.04
N SER A 17 12.49 20.58 41.33
CA SER A 17 12.26 19.32 40.62
C SER A 17 13.45 19.15 39.67
N PRO A 18 14.11 17.97 39.62
CA PRO A 18 15.14 17.76 38.62
C PRO A 18 14.48 18.00 37.26
N LEU A 19 15.08 18.87 36.45
CA LEU A 19 14.74 19.03 35.04
C LEU A 19 14.94 17.67 34.37
N SER A 20 13.93 16.80 34.47
CA SER A 20 13.84 15.62 33.62
C SER A 20 13.88 16.18 32.21
N LYS A 21 14.89 15.76 31.43
CA LYS A 21 14.95 16.06 30.00
C LYS A 21 13.54 15.80 29.47
N LYS A 22 12.81 16.84 29.05
CA LYS A 22 11.48 16.71 28.47
C LYS A 22 11.66 15.79 27.28
N VAL A 23 11.39 14.50 27.46
CA VAL A 23 11.36 13.55 26.36
C VAL A 23 10.17 14.00 25.55
N PHE A 24 10.43 14.66 24.42
CA PHE A 24 9.40 15.12 23.51
C PHE A 24 8.56 13.91 23.10
N GLN A 25 7.40 13.78 23.73
CA GLN A 25 6.55 12.62 23.53
C GLN A 25 5.80 12.80 22.22
N ILE A 26 6.14 11.97 21.23
CA ILE A 26 5.52 12.04 19.91
C ILE A 26 3.99 11.88 20.07
N SER A 27 3.22 12.80 19.49
CA SER A 27 1.77 12.75 19.57
C SER A 27 1.20 11.55 18.80
N PRO A 28 0.14 10.89 19.32
CA PRO A 28 -0.46 9.73 18.67
C PRO A 28 -0.90 10.04 17.25
N ALA A 29 -0.74 9.07 16.35
CA ALA A 29 -1.12 9.20 14.94
C ALA A 29 -1.77 7.91 14.44
N ILE A 30 -2.44 7.98 13.30
CA ILE A 30 -3.00 6.81 12.63
C ILE A 30 -1.93 6.12 11.78
N ARG A 31 -1.10 6.91 11.09
CA ARG A 31 -0.14 6.46 10.10
C ARG A 31 1.28 6.54 10.66
N TRP A 32 2.02 5.46 10.54
CA TRP A 32 3.39 5.36 11.04
C TRP A 32 4.26 4.59 10.05
N CYS A 33 5.50 5.02 9.92
CA CYS A 33 6.57 4.27 9.27
C CYS A 33 7.46 3.69 10.35
N PHE A 34 8.06 2.53 10.08
CA PHE A 34 8.97 1.91 11.01
C PHE A 34 10.14 1.24 10.31
N THR A 35 11.27 1.20 11.01
CA THR A 35 12.45 0.44 10.63
C THR A 35 12.91 -0.46 11.76
N LEU A 36 13.33 -1.68 11.41
CA LEU A 36 13.93 -2.62 12.36
C LEU A 36 15.17 -3.26 11.73
N ASN A 37 16.34 -2.90 12.24
CA ASN A 37 17.62 -3.48 11.83
C ASN A 37 17.84 -4.83 12.52
N ASN A 38 18.53 -5.77 11.87
CA ASN A 38 18.88 -7.08 12.46
C ASN A 38 17.67 -7.82 13.05
N TYR A 39 16.62 -7.99 12.24
CA TYR A 39 15.41 -8.67 12.66
C TYR A 39 15.60 -10.20 12.77
N SER A 40 14.83 -10.83 13.65
CA SER A 40 14.71 -12.28 13.75
C SER A 40 13.34 -12.74 13.23
N GLU A 41 13.16 -14.04 12.99
CA GLU A 41 11.87 -14.61 12.62
C GLU A 41 10.79 -14.36 13.70
N ASP A 42 11.17 -14.40 14.98
CA ASP A 42 10.28 -14.09 16.11
C ASP A 42 9.81 -12.63 16.11
N ASN A 43 10.68 -11.70 15.70
CA ASN A 43 10.32 -10.29 15.55
C ASN A 43 9.28 -10.13 14.43
N ILE A 44 9.46 -10.81 13.30
CA ILE A 44 8.51 -10.77 12.18
C ILE A 44 7.13 -11.29 12.63
N SER A 45 7.09 -12.46 13.26
CA SER A 45 5.82 -13.09 13.68
C SER A 45 5.06 -12.22 14.68
N SER A 46 5.79 -11.60 15.63
CA SER A 46 5.24 -10.66 16.61
C SER A 46 4.69 -9.39 15.96
N ILE A 47 5.43 -8.81 15.01
CA ILE A 47 5.00 -7.62 14.27
C ILE A 47 3.72 -7.93 13.47
N ILE A 48 3.70 -9.03 12.73
CA ILE A 48 2.55 -9.43 11.91
C ILE A 48 1.30 -9.63 12.77
N THR A 49 1.45 -10.28 13.93
CA THR A 49 0.33 -10.52 14.86
C THR A 49 -0.25 -9.22 15.40
N ASN A 50 0.62 -8.28 15.79
CA ASN A 50 0.21 -6.97 16.27
C ASN A 50 -0.44 -6.12 15.17
N ILE A 51 0.09 -6.19 13.93
CA ILE A 51 -0.50 -5.53 12.76
C ILE A 51 -1.91 -6.05 12.48
N LYS A 52 -2.12 -7.37 12.42
CA LYS A 52 -3.45 -7.96 12.14
C LYS A 52 -4.51 -7.53 13.16
N THR A 53 -4.10 -7.41 14.42
CA THR A 53 -5.00 -7.05 15.52
C THR A 53 -5.36 -5.55 15.48
N ASN A 54 -4.36 -4.68 15.35
CA ASN A 54 -4.50 -3.25 15.63
C ASN A 54 -4.60 -2.36 14.37
N CYS A 55 -4.18 -2.86 13.20
CA CYS A 55 -4.09 -2.09 11.98
C CYS A 55 -5.23 -2.42 11.01
N LYS A 56 -5.59 -1.43 10.18
CA LYS A 56 -6.51 -1.58 9.04
C LYS A 56 -5.76 -1.76 7.72
N PHE A 57 -4.51 -1.29 7.67
CA PHE A 57 -3.64 -1.36 6.51
C PHE A 57 -2.20 -1.52 6.99
N ALA A 58 -1.41 -2.32 6.30
CA ALA A 58 0.01 -2.41 6.52
C ALA A 58 0.75 -2.95 5.30
N ILE A 59 2.00 -2.54 5.15
CA ILE A 59 2.98 -3.13 4.25
C ILE A 59 4.31 -3.22 5.01
N VAL A 60 4.97 -4.36 4.88
CA VAL A 60 6.29 -4.64 5.46
C VAL A 60 7.15 -5.23 4.35
N GLY A 61 8.24 -4.55 4.04
CA GLY A 61 9.27 -4.98 3.09
C GLY A 61 10.59 -5.26 3.80
N GLU A 62 11.38 -6.15 3.23
CA GLU A 62 12.80 -6.31 3.54
C GLU A 62 13.60 -5.40 2.61
N GLU A 63 14.53 -4.66 3.19
CA GLU A 63 15.49 -3.82 2.46
C GLU A 63 16.91 -4.19 2.93
N VAL A 64 17.89 -4.07 2.04
CA VAL A 64 19.30 -4.25 2.37
C VAL A 64 19.99 -2.89 2.39
N GLY A 65 20.41 -2.43 3.57
CA GLY A 65 21.10 -1.14 3.69
C GLY A 65 22.43 -1.09 2.93
N GLU A 66 22.98 0.11 2.71
CA GLU A 66 24.25 0.33 1.99
C GLU A 66 25.45 -0.44 2.58
N SER A 67 25.39 -0.79 3.87
CA SER A 67 26.40 -1.60 4.57
C SER A 67 26.14 -3.11 4.52
N GLY A 68 25.15 -3.58 3.76
CA GLY A 68 24.79 -4.99 3.62
C GLY A 68 23.93 -5.56 4.76
N THR A 69 23.52 -4.74 5.73
CA THR A 69 22.72 -5.18 6.87
C THR A 69 21.24 -5.27 6.48
N PRO A 70 20.57 -6.42 6.68
CA PRO A 70 19.15 -6.55 6.41
C PRO A 70 18.33 -5.77 7.46
N HIS A 71 17.36 -4.99 7.00
CA HIS A 71 16.40 -4.30 7.86
C HIS A 71 14.99 -4.45 7.32
N LEU A 72 14.00 -4.46 8.22
CA LEU A 72 12.60 -4.37 7.84
C LEU A 72 12.21 -2.91 7.76
N GLN A 73 11.66 -2.51 6.63
CA GLN A 73 11.03 -1.22 6.42
C GLN A 73 9.52 -1.45 6.29
N GLY A 74 8.71 -0.73 7.05
CA GLY A 74 7.27 -0.90 6.97
C GLY A 74 6.47 0.36 7.19
N TYR A 75 5.22 0.31 6.72
CA TYR A 75 4.21 1.35 6.87
C TYR A 75 2.93 0.73 7.40
N ILE A 76 2.34 1.34 8.43
CA ILE A 76 1.12 0.84 9.07
C ILE A 76 0.09 1.95 9.23
N GLU A 77 -1.19 1.57 9.16
CA GLU A 77 -2.30 2.40 9.57
C GLU A 77 -3.11 1.72 10.65
N PHE A 78 -3.15 2.32 11.84
CA PHE A 78 -3.98 1.83 12.93
C PHE A 78 -5.47 2.03 12.66
N LYS A 79 -6.31 1.21 13.30
CA LYS A 79 -7.77 1.39 13.31
C LYS A 79 -8.17 2.67 14.07
N LYS A 80 -7.41 3.06 15.08
CA LYS A 80 -7.60 4.27 15.91
C LYS A 80 -6.26 4.99 16.10
N LYS A 81 -6.27 6.28 16.43
CA LYS A 81 -5.03 7.03 16.76
C LYS A 81 -4.34 6.34 17.94
N ALA A 82 -3.12 5.85 17.71
CA ALA A 82 -2.36 5.11 18.70
C ALA A 82 -0.89 5.54 18.67
N ARG A 83 -0.17 5.16 19.72
CA ARG A 83 1.28 5.21 19.76
C ARG A 83 1.79 3.78 19.57
N PRO A 84 2.72 3.54 18.64
CA PRO A 84 3.21 2.19 18.38
C PRO A 84 4.14 1.69 19.50
N LYS A 85 4.82 2.60 20.19
CA LYS A 85 5.69 2.29 21.34
C LYS A 85 4.84 1.70 22.48
N GLY A 86 5.02 0.41 22.75
CA GLY A 86 4.25 -0.39 23.73
C GLY A 86 3.27 -1.40 23.11
N ILE A 87 2.97 -1.30 21.82
CA ILE A 87 2.17 -2.30 21.08
C ILE A 87 3.08 -3.31 20.39
N PHE A 88 4.24 -2.85 19.92
CA PHE A 88 5.21 -3.66 19.19
C PHE A 88 6.46 -3.94 20.02
N CYS A 89 7.30 -4.88 19.56
CA CYS A 89 8.56 -5.21 20.20
C CYS A 89 9.51 -4.01 20.28
N GLU A 90 10.44 -4.08 21.24
CA GLU A 90 11.48 -3.06 21.42
C GLU A 90 12.51 -3.12 20.29
N GLY A 91 13.20 -2.00 20.04
CA GLY A 91 14.20 -1.89 18.97
C GLY A 91 13.67 -1.40 17.62
N ILE A 92 12.34 -1.34 17.44
CA ILE A 92 11.75 -0.71 16.26
C ILE A 92 11.85 0.82 16.37
N HIS A 93 12.42 1.45 15.35
CA HIS A 93 12.41 2.89 15.19
C HIS A 93 11.10 3.32 14.51
N TRP A 94 10.38 4.25 15.14
CA TRP A 94 9.06 4.68 14.69
C TRP A 94 9.06 6.15 14.31
N GLU A 95 8.55 6.43 13.12
CA GLU A 95 8.36 7.79 12.63
C GLU A 95 6.91 7.99 12.18
N LYS A 96 6.43 9.22 12.31
CA LYS A 96 5.13 9.55 11.70
C LYS A 96 5.28 9.53 10.20
N ALA A 97 4.38 8.81 9.53
CA ALA A 97 4.38 8.78 8.08
C ALA A 97 4.17 10.18 7.51
N LYS A 98 5.00 10.54 6.54
CA LYS A 98 4.90 11.78 5.76
C LYS A 98 4.37 11.43 4.37
N GLY A 99 3.54 12.31 3.80
CA GLY A 99 2.99 12.14 2.46
C GLY A 99 1.76 11.25 2.34
N ASN A 100 1.47 10.84 1.10
CA ASN A 100 0.31 10.02 0.75
C ASN A 100 0.60 8.52 0.96
N ARG A 101 -0.45 7.70 1.09
CA ARG A 101 -0.34 6.25 1.28
C ARG A 101 0.47 5.61 0.14
N GLN A 102 0.23 5.99 -1.11
CA GLN A 102 0.89 5.40 -2.27
C GLN A 102 2.42 5.57 -2.21
N VAL A 103 2.91 6.77 -1.89
CA VAL A 103 4.35 7.04 -1.75
C VAL A 103 5.00 6.14 -0.68
N ASN A 104 4.29 5.86 0.41
CA ASN A 104 4.80 4.98 1.46
C ASN A 104 4.75 3.49 1.05
N ILE A 105 3.75 3.10 0.25
CA ILE A 105 3.69 1.75 -0.36
C ILE A 105 4.87 1.57 -1.30
N ASP A 106 5.05 2.49 -2.25
CA ASP A 106 6.12 2.43 -3.25
C ASP A 106 7.50 2.39 -2.58
N TYR A 107 7.67 3.13 -1.46
CA TYR A 107 8.89 3.09 -0.67
C TYR A 107 9.14 1.70 -0.06
N CYS A 108 8.13 1.08 0.54
CA CYS A 108 8.26 -0.24 1.17
C CYS A 108 8.34 -1.41 0.16
N SER A 109 8.11 -1.16 -1.14
CA SER A 109 8.19 -2.16 -2.21
C SER A 109 9.37 -1.96 -3.16
N LYS A 110 10.33 -1.07 -2.84
CA LYS A 110 11.46 -0.74 -3.74
C LYS A 110 12.31 -1.93 -4.15
N GLU A 111 12.54 -2.89 -3.25
CA GLU A 111 13.37 -4.07 -3.51
C GLU A 111 12.56 -5.33 -3.87
N ASP A 112 11.26 -5.19 -4.15
CA ASP A 112 10.32 -6.29 -4.47
C ASP A 112 10.22 -7.42 -3.42
N LYS A 113 10.92 -7.32 -2.28
CA LYS A 113 10.86 -8.27 -1.16
C LYS A 113 9.80 -7.86 -0.13
N VAL A 114 8.54 -7.96 -0.51
CA VAL A 114 7.42 -7.69 0.42
C VAL A 114 7.18 -8.90 1.32
N VAL A 115 7.42 -8.74 2.63
CA VAL A 115 7.25 -9.79 3.65
C VAL A 115 5.78 -9.97 4.04
N PHE A 116 5.06 -8.86 4.20
CA PHE A 116 3.67 -8.91 4.67
C PHE A 116 2.86 -7.71 4.18
N THR A 117 1.61 -7.95 3.78
CA THR A 117 0.64 -6.91 3.45
C THR A 117 -0.70 -7.18 4.14
N LEU A 118 -1.37 -6.11 4.56
CA LEU A 118 -2.71 -6.11 5.12
C LEU A 118 -3.53 -5.00 4.47
N GLY A 119 -4.72 -5.34 3.98
CA GLY A 119 -5.62 -4.36 3.35
C GLY A 119 -5.18 -3.89 1.97
N MET A 120 -4.17 -4.53 1.37
CA MET A 120 -3.82 -4.37 -0.04
C MET A 120 -4.63 -5.34 -0.89
N CYS A 121 -5.14 -4.86 -2.02
CA CYS A 121 -5.65 -5.74 -3.05
C CYS A 121 -4.50 -6.62 -3.53
N LYS A 122 -4.68 -7.94 -3.51
CA LYS A 122 -3.70 -8.87 -4.06
C LYS A 122 -3.46 -8.50 -5.53
N PRO A 123 -2.20 -8.57 -6.02
CA PRO A 123 -1.93 -8.33 -7.43
C PRO A 123 -2.79 -9.26 -8.28
N ILE A 124 -3.37 -8.72 -9.35
CA ILE A 124 -4.17 -9.51 -10.28
C ILE A 124 -3.25 -10.57 -10.90
N LYS A 125 -3.61 -11.84 -10.75
CA LYS A 125 -2.91 -12.92 -11.44
C LYS A 125 -3.18 -12.81 -12.93
N ILE A 126 -2.15 -12.45 -13.69
CA ILE A 126 -2.18 -12.37 -15.15
C ILE A 126 -1.46 -13.56 -15.77
N LEU A 127 -1.74 -13.82 -17.05
CA LEU A 127 -1.02 -14.81 -17.83
C LEU A 127 0.45 -14.37 -17.98
N THR A 128 1.39 -15.30 -17.77
CA THR A 128 2.83 -15.07 -17.98
C THR A 128 3.25 -15.49 -19.39
N ASN A 129 2.70 -16.59 -19.88
CA ASN A 129 2.89 -17.09 -21.24
C ASN A 129 1.53 -17.07 -21.93
N LEU A 130 1.50 -16.49 -23.13
CA LEU A 130 0.30 -16.43 -23.94
C LEU A 130 0.19 -17.67 -24.82
N TYR A 131 -1.04 -18.09 -25.10
CA TYR A 131 -1.29 -19.07 -26.16
C TYR A 131 -1.10 -18.42 -27.53
N ALA A 132 -0.79 -19.22 -28.55
CA ALA A 132 -0.53 -18.71 -29.91
C ALA A 132 -1.68 -17.84 -30.47
N TRP A 133 -2.94 -18.11 -30.11
CA TRP A 133 -4.07 -17.27 -30.52
C TRP A 133 -4.14 -15.94 -29.75
N GLN A 134 -3.73 -15.93 -28.48
CA GLN A 134 -3.66 -14.73 -27.63
C GLN A 134 -2.54 -13.81 -28.11
N GLU A 135 -1.37 -14.36 -28.44
CA GLU A 135 -0.24 -13.62 -29.02
C GLU A 135 -0.64 -12.95 -30.33
N LYS A 136 -1.38 -13.65 -31.20
CA LYS A 136 -1.90 -13.07 -32.44
C LYS A 136 -2.82 -11.88 -32.18
N ILE A 137 -3.71 -11.96 -31.19
CA ILE A 137 -4.60 -10.84 -30.86
C ILE A 137 -3.82 -9.68 -30.24
N GLU A 138 -2.86 -9.95 -29.36
CA GLU A 138 -1.98 -8.89 -28.82
C GLU A 138 -1.19 -8.21 -29.95
N LEU A 139 -0.66 -8.98 -30.90
CA LEU A 139 0.06 -8.44 -32.06
C LEU A 139 -0.85 -7.61 -32.96
N LEU A 140 -2.12 -8.00 -33.15
CA LEU A 140 -3.12 -7.17 -33.83
C LEU A 140 -3.40 -5.86 -33.08
N TYR A 141 -3.43 -5.89 -31.75
CA TYR A 141 -3.63 -4.70 -30.92
C TYR A 141 -2.43 -3.72 -31.00
N LEU A 142 -1.21 -4.25 -31.05
CA LEU A 142 0.01 -3.42 -31.09
C LEU A 142 0.24 -2.76 -32.45
N ASN A 143 -0.19 -3.41 -33.53
CA ASN A 143 -0.03 -2.91 -34.90
C ASN A 143 -1.22 -2.07 -35.36
N GLU A 144 -1.11 -1.48 -36.55
CA GLU A 144 -2.25 -0.82 -37.19
C GLU A 144 -3.30 -1.87 -37.60
N ILE A 145 -4.55 -1.61 -37.18
CA ILE A 145 -5.69 -2.47 -37.45
C ILE A 145 -6.29 -2.08 -38.81
N ASP A 146 -6.56 -3.07 -39.63
CA ASP A 146 -7.32 -2.91 -40.87
C ASP A 146 -8.83 -2.79 -40.55
N ASP A 147 -9.41 -1.62 -40.82
CA ASP A 147 -10.79 -1.27 -40.50
C ASP A 147 -11.85 -2.08 -41.28
N ARG A 148 -11.44 -2.83 -42.31
CA ARG A 148 -12.32 -3.68 -43.12
C ARG A 148 -12.23 -5.17 -42.77
N LYS A 149 -11.32 -5.55 -41.87
CA LYS A 149 -11.12 -6.96 -41.52
C LYS A 149 -11.78 -7.29 -40.19
N VAL A 150 -12.62 -8.32 -40.20
CA VAL A 150 -13.13 -8.96 -38.98
C VAL A 150 -12.32 -10.22 -38.74
N TYR A 151 -11.63 -10.27 -37.60
CA TYR A 151 -10.89 -11.44 -37.17
C TYR A 151 -11.77 -12.31 -36.28
N TRP A 152 -12.01 -13.55 -36.72
CA TRP A 152 -12.84 -14.51 -35.98
C TRP A 152 -11.97 -15.61 -35.37
N PHE A 153 -11.92 -15.65 -34.04
CA PHE A 153 -11.20 -16.66 -33.27
C PHE A 153 -12.21 -17.54 -32.54
N TRP A 154 -12.13 -18.86 -32.74
CA TRP A 154 -13.04 -19.82 -32.12
C TRP A 154 -12.30 -21.10 -31.72
N GLU A 155 -12.90 -21.84 -30.78
CA GLU A 155 -12.38 -23.11 -30.27
C GLU A 155 -13.56 -23.94 -29.76
N ASP A 156 -13.43 -25.27 -29.81
CA ASP A 156 -14.50 -26.25 -29.64
C ASP A 156 -14.71 -26.72 -28.19
N THR A 157 -13.63 -26.79 -27.41
CA THR A 157 -13.64 -27.36 -26.05
C THR A 157 -14.09 -26.33 -25.00
N GLY A 158 -13.93 -25.04 -25.28
CA GLY A 158 -14.22 -23.94 -24.37
C GLY A 158 -13.18 -23.83 -23.25
N ASN A 159 -13.35 -22.82 -22.39
CA ASN A 159 -12.49 -22.60 -21.21
C ASN A 159 -10.97 -22.42 -21.50
N ILE A 160 -10.60 -22.01 -22.71
CA ILE A 160 -9.21 -21.76 -23.13
C ILE A 160 -8.62 -20.42 -22.64
N GLY A 161 -9.18 -19.83 -21.58
CA GLY A 161 -8.63 -18.63 -20.96
C GLY A 161 -8.99 -17.31 -21.63
N LYS A 162 -10.18 -17.18 -22.25
CA LYS A 162 -10.66 -15.91 -22.84
C LYS A 162 -10.74 -14.79 -21.80
N SER A 163 -11.41 -15.01 -20.68
CA SER A 163 -11.47 -14.02 -19.59
C SER A 163 -10.11 -13.80 -18.90
N GLN A 164 -9.19 -14.77 -18.96
CA GLN A 164 -7.82 -14.57 -18.48
C GLN A 164 -7.02 -13.67 -19.42
N PHE A 165 -7.21 -13.81 -20.73
CA PHE A 165 -6.60 -12.93 -21.73
C PHE A 165 -7.09 -11.50 -21.60
N ILE A 166 -8.39 -11.30 -21.38
CA ILE A 166 -8.95 -9.96 -21.13
C ILE A 166 -8.27 -9.30 -19.92
N LYS A 167 -8.10 -10.03 -18.80
CA LYS A 167 -7.36 -9.52 -17.63
C LYS A 167 -5.92 -9.15 -17.95
N TYR A 168 -5.25 -9.95 -18.78
CA TYR A 168 -3.90 -9.65 -19.26
C TYR A 168 -3.87 -8.33 -20.04
N MET A 169 -4.78 -8.13 -20.99
CA MET A 169 -4.88 -6.92 -21.81
C MET A 169 -5.22 -5.67 -20.98
N ILE A 170 -6.11 -5.78 -19.99
CA ILE A 170 -6.42 -4.68 -19.07
C ILE A 170 -5.17 -4.27 -18.29
N VAL A 171 -4.45 -5.22 -17.70
CA VAL A 171 -3.31 -4.91 -16.84
C VAL A 171 -2.11 -4.40 -17.64
N LYS A 172 -1.80 -5.00 -18.79
CA LYS A 172 -0.63 -4.67 -19.61
C LYS A 172 -0.83 -3.45 -20.50
N HIS A 173 -2.02 -3.30 -21.07
CA HIS A 173 -2.30 -2.34 -22.13
C HIS A 173 -3.40 -1.34 -21.77
N GLN A 174 -3.93 -1.38 -20.54
CA GLN A 174 -4.98 -0.47 -20.05
C GLN A 174 -6.25 -0.49 -20.95
N VAL A 175 -6.55 -1.65 -21.53
CA VAL A 175 -7.71 -1.84 -22.41
C VAL A 175 -9.01 -1.66 -21.63
N LEU A 176 -9.99 -1.00 -22.25
CA LEU A 176 -11.30 -0.81 -21.65
C LEU A 176 -12.09 -2.12 -21.67
N PHE A 177 -12.73 -2.46 -20.56
CA PHE A 177 -13.46 -3.70 -20.38
C PHE A 177 -14.93 -3.47 -20.04
N CYS A 178 -15.81 -4.28 -20.65
CA CYS A 178 -17.24 -4.30 -20.36
C CYS A 178 -17.76 -5.76 -20.23
N CYS A 179 -18.51 -6.03 -19.17
CA CYS A 179 -19.12 -7.33 -18.88
C CYS A 179 -20.64 -7.26 -19.13
N GLY A 180 -21.03 -6.73 -20.30
CA GLY A 180 -22.40 -6.35 -20.60
C GLY A 180 -22.95 -5.25 -19.68
N GLY A 181 -24.22 -4.89 -19.86
CA GLY A 181 -24.89 -3.85 -19.07
C GLY A 181 -26.03 -3.18 -19.84
N LYS A 182 -26.77 -2.29 -19.16
CA LYS A 182 -27.75 -1.45 -19.87
C LYS A 182 -27.00 -0.46 -20.76
N TYR A 183 -27.66 -0.04 -21.83
CA TYR A 183 -27.11 0.94 -22.78
C TYR A 183 -26.57 2.20 -22.10
N SER A 184 -27.29 2.74 -21.11
CA SER A 184 -26.85 3.90 -20.33
C SER A 184 -25.52 3.69 -19.61
N ASP A 185 -25.29 2.48 -19.08
CA ASP A 185 -24.11 2.16 -18.30
C ASP A 185 -22.89 1.99 -19.21
N ILE A 186 -23.08 1.38 -20.37
CA ILE A 186 -22.05 1.25 -21.41
C ILE A 186 -21.65 2.63 -21.94
N MET A 187 -22.63 3.50 -22.24
CA MET A 187 -22.35 4.86 -22.68
C MET A 187 -21.58 5.67 -21.62
N ASN A 188 -21.97 5.53 -20.36
CA ASN A 188 -21.25 6.18 -19.26
C ASN A 188 -19.82 5.63 -19.11
N LEU A 189 -19.60 4.33 -19.31
CA LEU A 189 -18.27 3.73 -19.28
C LEU A 189 -17.36 4.29 -20.39
N VAL A 190 -17.87 4.44 -21.61
CA VAL A 190 -17.11 5.04 -22.73
C VAL A 190 -16.85 6.53 -22.49
N PHE A 191 -17.85 7.28 -22.02
CA PHE A 191 -17.74 8.73 -21.82
C PHE A 191 -16.69 9.11 -20.75
N ASN A 192 -16.53 8.29 -19.71
CA ASN A 192 -15.58 8.56 -18.63
C ASN A 192 -14.16 8.07 -18.93
N GLN A 193 -13.89 7.57 -20.13
CA GLN A 193 -12.56 7.11 -20.53
C GLN A 193 -11.90 8.11 -21.49
N ASP A 194 -10.58 8.23 -21.38
CA ASP A 194 -9.83 9.03 -22.34
C ASP A 194 -9.73 8.28 -23.67
N MET A 195 -10.50 8.74 -24.66
CA MET A 195 -10.55 8.14 -25.98
C MET A 195 -9.28 8.39 -26.81
N ASN A 196 -8.39 9.30 -26.38
CA ASN A 196 -7.07 9.46 -27.02
C ASN A 196 -6.13 8.30 -26.67
N ASP A 197 -6.29 7.74 -25.47
CA ASP A 197 -5.44 6.65 -24.96
C ASP A 197 -6.10 5.27 -25.15
N CYS A 198 -7.43 5.22 -25.22
CA CYS A 198 -8.19 3.98 -25.37
C CYS A 198 -8.20 3.48 -26.83
N ARG A 199 -7.34 2.51 -27.14
CA ARG A 199 -7.24 1.90 -28.49
C ARG A 199 -8.14 0.68 -28.71
N CYS A 200 -8.68 0.08 -27.64
CA CYS A 200 -9.47 -1.15 -27.72
C CYS A 200 -10.50 -1.21 -26.60
N VAL A 201 -11.68 -1.73 -26.92
CA VAL A 201 -12.73 -2.08 -25.97
C VAL A 201 -13.01 -3.57 -26.08
N MET A 202 -12.90 -4.29 -24.97
CA MET A 202 -13.18 -5.72 -24.88
C MET A 202 -14.52 -5.97 -24.17
N PHE A 203 -15.38 -6.73 -24.84
CA PHE A 203 -16.65 -7.19 -24.28
C PHE A 203 -16.53 -8.67 -23.92
N ASP A 204 -16.75 -9.01 -22.64
CA ASP A 204 -16.93 -10.40 -22.20
C ASP A 204 -18.43 -10.63 -22.02
N ILE A 205 -19.01 -11.31 -23.01
CA ILE A 205 -20.43 -11.59 -23.09
C ILE A 205 -20.61 -13.08 -22.78
N PRO A 206 -21.32 -13.43 -21.69
CA PRO A 206 -21.57 -14.83 -21.32
C PRO A 206 -22.51 -15.55 -22.29
#